data_AF-A0A7Y2UQR6-F1
#
_entry.id   AF-A0A7Y2UQR6-F1
#
_cell.length_a   1.000
_cell.length_b   1.000
_cell.length_c   1.000
_cell.angle_alpha   90.00
_cell.angle_beta   90.00
_cell.angle_gamma   90.00
#
_symmetry.space_group_name_H-M   'P 1'
#
loop_
_entity.id
_entity.type
_entity.pdbx_description
1 polymer ?
#
loop_
_entity_poly.entity_id
_entity_poly.type
_entity_poly.pdbx_seq_one_letter_code
_entity_poly.pdbx_strand_id
1 'polypeptide(L)'
;RFDMMVDGKTVTVTPRAGDSPALNVASPVEDGLVVVVHETTPSFVTYRAWEKFLKFVAHKDFKTAEQDHIAAGWPREEFRERYTRHAKALIAVGSGAGSDAAMGLKTEFVALTNPYDPSFDNNMKVDVLYEGAPRPDAQVEVFDRTPDGTVTVTLHRTDAQGQASIPVEPGHEYLFDAVVLRPADDERAADLPVLWETYWAALTFKVPE
;
A
#
# COMPACT_ATOMS: atom_id res chain seq x y z
N ARG A 1 2.23 -12.21 -6.24
CA ARG A 1 1.69 -13.03 -5.12
C ARG A 1 0.21 -12.73 -4.95
N PHE A 2 -0.63 -13.71 -4.64
CA PHE A 2 -2.04 -13.46 -4.32
C PHE A 2 -2.53 -14.48 -3.31
N ASP A 3 -2.76 -14.06 -2.08
CA ASP A 3 -3.13 -14.94 -0.97
C ASP A 3 -4.30 -14.38 -0.15
N MET A 4 -4.94 -15.25 0.63
CA MET A 4 -5.82 -14.89 1.73
C MET A 4 -5.22 -15.41 3.04
N MET A 5 -5.23 -14.61 4.09
CA MET A 5 -4.82 -15.00 5.43
C MET A 5 -6.02 -14.92 6.38
N VAL A 6 -6.18 -15.94 7.22
CA VAL A 6 -7.10 -15.95 8.37
C VAL A 6 -6.35 -16.53 9.57
N ASP A 7 -6.34 -15.82 10.70
CA ASP A 7 -5.67 -16.24 11.93
C ASP A 7 -4.23 -16.74 11.72
N GLY A 8 -3.46 -16.02 10.89
CA GLY A 8 -2.08 -16.37 10.53
C GLY A 8 -1.91 -17.56 9.60
N LYS A 9 -3.00 -18.22 9.16
CA LYS A 9 -2.96 -19.28 8.16
C LYS A 9 -3.20 -18.70 6.77
N THR A 10 -2.33 -19.02 5.84
CA THR A 10 -2.38 -18.48 4.46
C THR A 10 -2.88 -19.53 3.47
N VAL A 11 -3.76 -19.11 2.57
CA VAL A 11 -4.23 -19.88 1.40
C VAL A 11 -3.92 -19.08 0.14
N THR A 12 -3.21 -19.68 -0.82
CA THR A 12 -2.94 -19.04 -2.10
C THR A 12 -4.18 -19.00 -2.98
N VAL A 13 -4.50 -17.82 -3.48
CA VAL A 13 -5.58 -17.58 -4.44
C VAL A 13 -5.05 -17.91 -5.84
N THR A 14 -5.77 -18.77 -6.57
CA THR A 14 -5.45 -19.09 -7.97
C THR A 14 -6.50 -18.46 -8.88
N PRO A 15 -6.36 -17.16 -9.23
CA PRO A 15 -7.29 -16.49 -10.15
C PRO A 15 -7.13 -17.05 -11.57
N ARG A 16 -8.19 -16.98 -12.37
CA ARG A 16 -8.15 -17.33 -13.78
C ARG A 16 -7.79 -16.11 -14.61
N ALA A 17 -7.12 -16.34 -15.73
CA ALA A 17 -6.85 -15.27 -16.70
C ALA A 17 -8.17 -14.65 -17.18
N GLY A 18 -8.33 -13.34 -16.98
CA GLY A 18 -9.54 -12.61 -17.35
C GLY A 18 -10.56 -12.40 -16.23
N ASP A 19 -10.29 -12.87 -15.00
CA ASP A 19 -11.18 -12.62 -13.86
C ASP A 19 -11.33 -11.12 -13.58
N SER A 20 -12.59 -10.67 -13.51
CA SER A 20 -12.99 -9.33 -13.09
C SER A 20 -14.29 -9.48 -12.27
N PRO A 21 -14.24 -9.31 -10.94
CA PRO A 21 -13.10 -8.91 -10.12
C PRO A 21 -12.00 -9.98 -10.04
N ALA A 22 -10.76 -9.56 -9.76
CA ALA A 22 -9.60 -10.45 -9.65
C ALA A 22 -9.69 -11.43 -8.47
N LEU A 23 -10.53 -11.13 -7.47
CA LEU A 23 -10.87 -12.03 -6.36
C LEU A 23 -12.32 -12.45 -6.51
N ASN A 24 -12.54 -13.72 -6.87
CA ASN A 24 -13.86 -14.34 -6.90
C ASN A 24 -13.74 -15.80 -6.46
N VAL A 25 -13.60 -16.00 -5.15
CA VAL A 25 -13.43 -17.31 -4.52
C VAL A 25 -14.36 -17.42 -3.32
N ALA A 26 -14.74 -18.65 -2.97
CA ALA A 26 -15.46 -18.88 -1.71
C ALA A 26 -14.58 -18.48 -0.53
N SER A 27 -15.20 -17.94 0.52
CA SER A 27 -14.49 -17.62 1.77
C SER A 27 -13.82 -18.89 2.31
N PRO A 28 -12.56 -18.80 2.81
CA PRO A 28 -11.88 -19.93 3.43
C PRO A 28 -12.42 -20.26 4.82
N VAL A 29 -13.27 -19.40 5.40
CA VAL A 29 -13.89 -19.53 6.73
C VAL A 29 -15.36 -19.11 6.71
N GLU A 30 -16.12 -19.55 7.71
CA GLU A 30 -17.52 -19.13 7.91
C GLU A 30 -17.64 -17.86 8.77
N ASP A 31 -16.64 -17.60 9.62
CA ASP A 31 -16.54 -16.42 10.47
C ASP A 31 -15.06 -16.07 10.70
N GLY A 32 -14.72 -14.78 10.60
CA GLY A 32 -13.40 -14.24 10.91
C GLY A 32 -12.97 -13.09 9.99
N LEU A 33 -11.85 -12.45 10.35
CA LEU A 33 -11.18 -11.48 9.51
C LEU A 33 -10.40 -12.19 8.40
N VAL A 34 -10.76 -11.92 7.15
CA VAL A 34 -10.00 -12.34 5.98
C VAL A 34 -9.11 -11.18 5.53
N VAL A 35 -7.80 -11.41 5.52
CA VAL A 35 -6.82 -10.48 4.96
C VAL A 35 -6.41 -10.96 3.59
N VAL A 36 -6.82 -10.24 2.56
CA VAL A 36 -6.40 -10.49 1.19
C VAL A 36 -5.07 -9.80 0.96
N VAL A 37 -4.10 -10.50 0.36
CA VAL A 37 -2.75 -10.00 0.11
C VAL A 37 -2.44 -10.12 -1.38
N HIS A 38 -2.02 -9.02 -2.00
CA HIS A 38 -1.68 -9.00 -3.43
C HIS A 38 -0.38 -8.24 -3.68
N GLU A 39 0.53 -8.90 -4.40
CA GLU A 39 1.78 -8.32 -4.89
C GLU A 39 1.80 -8.40 -6.42
N THR A 40 1.91 -7.25 -7.07
CA THR A 40 1.97 -7.18 -8.54
C THR A 40 3.35 -7.55 -9.06
N THR A 41 3.40 -8.05 -10.29
CA THR A 41 4.67 -8.04 -11.04
C THR A 41 5.12 -6.60 -11.30
N PRO A 42 6.42 -6.38 -11.54
CA PRO A 42 6.93 -5.05 -11.86
C PRO A 42 6.26 -4.44 -13.09
N SER A 43 5.93 -3.15 -12.98
CA SER A 43 5.48 -2.29 -14.07
C SER A 43 6.38 -1.07 -14.14
N PHE A 44 6.22 -0.22 -15.16
CA PHE A 44 7.12 0.90 -15.37
C PHE A 44 6.38 2.19 -15.70
N VAL A 45 6.93 3.30 -15.22
CA VAL A 45 6.60 4.66 -15.64
C VAL A 45 7.78 5.23 -16.41
N THR A 46 7.52 5.91 -17.53
CA THR A 46 8.53 6.66 -18.27
C THR A 46 8.38 8.14 -18.00
N TYR A 47 9.44 8.77 -17.53
CA TYR A 47 9.52 10.21 -17.32
C TYR A 47 10.10 10.88 -18.57
N ARG A 48 9.21 11.50 -19.35
CA ARG A 48 9.56 12.32 -20.54
C ARG A 48 9.66 13.81 -20.25
N ALA A 49 9.30 14.22 -19.03
CA ALA A 49 9.35 15.61 -18.60
C ALA A 49 9.76 15.62 -17.13
N TRP A 50 10.80 16.40 -16.81
CA TRP A 50 11.40 16.43 -15.49
C TRP A 50 10.39 16.83 -14.39
N GLU A 51 9.50 17.76 -14.72
CA GLU A 51 8.48 18.29 -13.82
C GLU A 51 7.49 17.20 -13.36
N LYS A 52 7.28 16.14 -14.16
CA LYS A 52 6.44 15.00 -13.73
C LYS A 52 7.08 14.22 -12.60
N PHE A 53 8.40 14.02 -12.67
CA PHE A 53 9.15 13.37 -11.59
C PHE A 53 9.18 14.26 -10.35
N LEU A 54 9.47 15.55 -10.50
CA LEU A 54 9.45 16.50 -9.37
C LEU A 54 8.08 16.58 -8.70
N LYS A 55 6.99 16.58 -9.47
CA LYS A 55 5.64 16.56 -8.91
C LYS A 55 5.37 15.30 -8.11
N PHE A 56 5.79 14.14 -8.61
CA PHE A 56 5.67 12.87 -7.89
C PHE A 56 6.48 12.89 -6.59
N VAL A 57 7.75 13.29 -6.67
CA VAL A 57 8.67 13.43 -5.54
C VAL A 57 8.13 14.37 -4.46
N ALA A 58 7.65 15.54 -4.85
CA ALA A 58 7.07 16.50 -3.92
C ALA A 58 5.77 15.99 -3.30
N HIS A 59 4.89 15.39 -4.10
CA HIS A 59 3.60 14.87 -3.63
C HIS A 59 3.76 13.73 -2.60
N LYS A 60 4.76 12.87 -2.79
CA LYS A 60 5.08 11.77 -1.85
C LYS A 60 6.13 12.13 -0.79
N ASP A 61 6.51 13.42 -0.72
CA ASP A 61 7.50 13.98 0.21
C ASP A 61 8.87 13.27 0.23
N PHE A 62 9.41 12.95 -0.94
CA PHE A 62 10.77 12.41 -1.06
C PHE A 62 11.81 13.53 -1.05
N LYS A 63 12.13 14.03 0.15
CA LYS A 63 12.94 15.25 0.40
C LYS A 63 14.29 15.30 -0.35
N THR A 64 14.95 14.17 -0.59
CA THR A 64 16.30 14.15 -1.21
C THR A 64 16.31 13.73 -2.67
N ALA A 65 15.20 13.21 -3.22
CA ALA A 65 15.22 12.48 -4.49
C ALA A 65 15.67 13.33 -5.69
N GLU A 66 15.30 14.63 -5.73
CA GLU A 66 15.80 15.55 -6.77
C GLU A 66 17.31 15.74 -6.67
N GLN A 67 17.82 16.00 -5.45
CA GLN A 67 19.25 16.20 -5.22
C GLN A 67 20.04 14.94 -5.55
N ASP A 68 19.55 13.77 -5.12
CA ASP A 68 20.16 12.47 -5.38
C ASP A 68 20.24 12.19 -6.89
N HIS A 69 19.17 12.50 -7.64
CA HIS A 69 19.15 12.37 -9.09
C HIS A 69 20.21 13.26 -9.78
N ILE A 70 20.30 14.53 -9.36
CA ILE A 70 21.27 15.49 -9.93
C ILE A 70 22.70 15.06 -9.58
N ALA A 71 22.94 14.64 -8.33
CA ALA A 71 24.25 14.21 -7.85
C ALA A 71 24.74 12.93 -8.56
N ALA A 72 23.82 12.03 -8.91
CA ALA A 72 24.11 10.83 -9.70
C ALA A 72 24.46 11.15 -11.18
N GLY A 73 24.25 12.40 -11.64
CA GLY A 73 24.50 12.79 -13.02
C GLY A 73 23.51 12.16 -14.02
N TRP A 74 22.35 11.73 -13.53
CA TRP A 74 21.34 11.06 -14.33
C TRP A 74 20.60 12.00 -15.29
N PRO A 75 20.09 11.49 -16.42
CA PRO A 75 19.32 12.27 -17.37
C PRO A 75 17.97 12.68 -16.76
N ARG A 76 17.60 13.96 -16.94
CA ARG A 76 16.33 14.52 -16.43
C ARG A 76 15.09 14.13 -17.25
N GLU A 77 15.29 13.46 -18.38
CA GLU A 77 14.25 13.01 -19.30
C GLU A 77 14.64 11.66 -19.89
N GLU A 78 13.66 10.95 -20.47
CA GLU A 78 13.86 9.64 -21.10
C GLU A 78 14.47 8.61 -20.13
N PHE A 79 14.01 8.62 -18.89
CA PHE A 79 14.33 7.57 -17.90
C PHE A 79 13.05 6.89 -17.38
N ARG A 80 13.24 5.73 -16.73
CA ARG A 80 12.16 4.92 -16.21
C ARG A 80 12.25 4.76 -14.69
N GLU A 81 11.09 4.62 -14.09
CA GLU A 81 10.89 4.08 -12.75
C GLU A 81 10.23 2.71 -12.87
N ARG A 82 10.79 1.72 -12.19
CA ARG A 82 10.16 0.41 -11.98
C ARG A 82 9.32 0.47 -10.72
N TYR A 83 8.11 -0.05 -10.73
CA TYR A 83 7.28 -0.09 -9.52
C TYR A 83 6.55 -1.42 -9.33
N THR A 84 6.30 -1.75 -8.06
CA THR A 84 5.44 -2.88 -7.64
C THR A 84 4.49 -2.42 -6.55
N ARG A 85 3.29 -3.03 -6.51
CA ARG A 85 2.28 -2.76 -5.48
C ARG A 85 2.17 -3.94 -4.53
N HIS A 86 2.07 -3.62 -3.24
CA HIS A 86 2.06 -4.51 -2.09
C HIS A 86 0.80 -4.18 -1.28
N ALA A 87 -0.32 -4.74 -1.72
CA ALA A 87 -1.64 -4.36 -1.24
C ALA A 87 -2.22 -5.40 -0.27
N LYS A 88 -2.90 -4.91 0.75
CA LYS A 88 -3.78 -5.71 1.59
C LYS A 88 -5.20 -5.16 1.61
N ALA A 89 -6.18 -6.05 1.73
CA ALA A 89 -7.56 -5.70 2.00
C ALA A 89 -8.06 -6.47 3.22
N LEU A 90 -8.70 -5.76 4.15
CA LEU A 90 -9.39 -6.35 5.30
C LEU A 90 -10.85 -6.59 4.90
N ILE A 91 -11.34 -7.81 5.14
CA ILE A 91 -12.71 -8.21 4.81
C ILE A 91 -13.28 -8.99 5.99
N ALA A 92 -14.41 -8.53 6.52
CA ALA A 92 -15.18 -9.29 7.49
C ALA A 92 -15.96 -10.41 6.82
N VAL A 93 -15.83 -11.63 7.35
CA VAL A 93 -16.76 -12.73 7.13
C VAL A 93 -17.43 -13.04 8.46
N GLY A 94 -18.76 -13.09 8.50
CA GLY A 94 -19.49 -13.23 9.77
C GLY A 94 -19.22 -12.04 10.69
N SER A 95 -18.68 -12.29 11.89
CA SER A 95 -18.32 -11.25 12.86
C SER A 95 -17.11 -10.41 12.43
N GLY A 96 -16.25 -10.93 11.54
CA GLY A 96 -14.99 -10.28 11.19
C GLY A 96 -13.95 -10.29 12.32
N ALA A 97 -14.13 -11.12 13.36
CA ALA A 97 -13.18 -11.23 14.46
C ALA A 97 -11.81 -11.76 13.98
N GLY A 98 -10.74 -11.24 14.55
CA GLY A 98 -9.37 -11.62 14.20
C GLY A 98 -8.46 -10.41 14.08
N SER A 99 -7.24 -10.65 13.60
CA SER A 99 -6.21 -9.62 13.46
C SER A 99 -5.43 -9.78 12.16
N ASP A 100 -4.96 -8.67 11.62
CA ASP A 100 -3.95 -8.67 10.56
C ASP A 100 -2.57 -9.03 11.13
N ALA A 101 -1.63 -9.37 10.26
CA ALA A 101 -0.25 -9.69 10.59
C ALA A 101 0.67 -9.31 9.43
N ALA A 102 1.96 -9.18 9.74
CA ALA A 102 2.99 -9.01 8.71
C ALA A 102 3.07 -10.25 7.82
N MET A 103 3.04 -10.05 6.51
CA MET A 103 3.06 -11.08 5.48
C MET A 103 4.39 -11.13 4.73
N GLY A 104 5.33 -10.25 5.08
CA GLY A 104 6.68 -10.22 4.50
C GLY A 104 6.72 -9.58 3.12
N LEU A 105 5.81 -8.63 2.85
CA LEU A 105 5.84 -7.84 1.62
C LEU A 105 7.05 -6.88 1.64
N LYS A 106 7.49 -6.42 0.47
CA LYS A 106 8.66 -5.53 0.37
C LYS A 106 8.44 -4.23 1.14
N THR A 107 7.24 -3.66 1.02
CA THR A 107 6.71 -2.65 1.92
C THR A 107 5.30 -3.06 2.30
N GLU A 108 4.88 -2.78 3.54
CA GLU A 108 3.67 -3.37 4.08
C GLU A 108 2.99 -2.42 5.06
N PHE A 109 1.66 -2.32 4.99
CA PHE A 109 0.86 -1.86 6.13
C PHE A 109 0.48 -3.07 6.98
N VAL A 110 0.57 -3.00 8.30
CA VAL A 110 -0.03 -4.00 9.20
C VAL A 110 -1.07 -3.31 10.05
N ALA A 111 -2.33 -3.73 9.95
CA ALA A 111 -3.40 -3.22 10.79
C ALA A 111 -3.23 -3.72 12.23
N LEU A 112 -3.05 -2.79 13.16
CA LEU A 112 -2.94 -3.05 14.60
C LEU A 112 -4.31 -3.08 15.28
N THR A 113 -5.30 -2.45 14.66
CA THR A 113 -6.71 -2.48 15.06
C THR A 113 -7.55 -3.11 13.96
N ASN A 114 -8.61 -3.80 14.36
CA ASN A 114 -9.57 -4.37 13.44
C ASN A 114 -10.82 -3.46 13.35
N PRO A 115 -11.17 -2.90 12.18
CA PRO A 115 -12.32 -2.01 12.04
C PRO A 115 -13.67 -2.72 12.25
N TYR A 116 -13.67 -4.06 12.31
CA TYR A 116 -14.85 -4.89 12.55
C TYR A 116 -15.02 -5.31 14.01
N ASP A 117 -14.05 -4.99 14.87
CA ASP A 117 -14.14 -5.28 16.29
C ASP A 117 -15.26 -4.41 16.92
N PRO A 118 -16.18 -4.98 17.72
CA PRO A 118 -17.23 -4.21 18.40
C PRO A 118 -16.71 -3.10 19.34
N SER A 119 -15.45 -3.19 19.77
CA SER A 119 -14.77 -2.19 20.61
C SER A 119 -13.94 -1.18 19.82
N PHE A 120 -13.97 -1.23 18.48
CA PHE A 120 -13.24 -0.30 17.63
C PHE A 120 -13.68 1.14 17.90
N ASP A 121 -12.71 2.00 18.22
CA ASP A 121 -12.92 3.38 18.65
C ASP A 121 -12.86 4.39 17.49
N ASN A 122 -13.01 3.91 16.25
CA ASN A 122 -12.89 4.70 15.03
C ASN A 122 -11.51 5.32 14.82
N ASN A 123 -10.47 4.71 15.39
CA ASN A 123 -9.09 5.13 15.21
C ASN A 123 -8.27 3.97 14.66
N MET A 124 -8.09 3.94 13.34
CA MET A 124 -7.35 2.89 12.66
C MET A 124 -5.86 3.05 12.92
N LYS A 125 -5.28 2.09 13.65
CA LYS A 125 -3.84 2.04 13.94
C LYS A 125 -3.15 1.08 12.99
N VAL A 126 -2.04 1.51 12.41
CA VAL A 126 -1.25 0.72 11.46
C VAL A 126 0.24 0.85 11.71
N ASP A 127 0.99 -0.24 11.54
CA ASP A 127 2.43 -0.19 11.28
C ASP A 127 2.67 0.02 9.78
N VAL A 128 3.71 0.76 9.42
CA VAL A 128 4.23 0.84 8.05
C VAL A 128 5.65 0.27 8.02
N LEU A 129 5.84 -0.79 7.25
CA LEU A 129 7.09 -1.54 7.18
C LEU A 129 7.76 -1.38 5.80
N TYR A 130 9.09 -1.43 5.79
CA TYR A 130 9.92 -1.64 4.60
C TYR A 130 10.95 -2.72 4.93
N GLU A 131 10.99 -3.80 4.14
CA GLU A 131 11.85 -4.97 4.39
C GLU A 131 11.67 -5.56 5.81
N GLY A 132 10.44 -5.51 6.33
CA GLY A 132 10.11 -5.97 7.68
C GLY A 132 10.51 -5.02 8.81
N ALA A 133 11.19 -3.90 8.52
CA ALA A 133 11.57 -2.90 9.51
C ALA A 133 10.54 -1.75 9.55
N PRO A 134 10.25 -1.16 10.73
CA PRO A 134 9.36 -0.01 10.81
C PRO A 134 9.90 1.23 10.09
N ARG A 135 9.00 2.01 9.50
CA ARG A 135 9.34 3.23 8.74
C ARG A 135 8.92 4.48 9.52
N PRO A 136 9.81 5.12 10.30
CA PRO A 136 9.50 6.37 10.97
C PRO A 136 9.43 7.56 9.99
N ASP A 137 8.66 8.60 10.34
CA ASP A 137 8.44 9.82 9.53
C ASP A 137 7.96 9.52 8.08
N ALA A 138 7.31 8.38 7.86
CA ALA A 138 6.77 8.00 6.58
C ALA A 138 5.43 8.69 6.34
N GLN A 139 5.24 9.29 5.16
CA GLN A 139 3.95 9.82 4.76
C GLN A 139 2.95 8.68 4.53
N VAL A 140 1.78 8.80 5.14
CA VAL A 140 0.61 7.96 4.87
C VAL A 140 -0.46 8.85 4.23
N GLU A 141 -0.77 8.59 2.98
CA GLU A 141 -1.87 9.25 2.27
C GLU A 141 -3.15 8.43 2.44
N VAL A 142 -4.21 9.09 2.89
CA VAL A 142 -5.49 8.43 3.22
C VAL A 142 -6.55 8.95 2.28
N PHE A 143 -7.08 8.07 1.45
CA PHE A 143 -8.27 8.29 0.65
C PHE A 143 -9.48 7.81 1.45
N ASP A 144 -10.36 8.74 1.81
CA ASP A 144 -11.62 8.47 2.49
C ASP A 144 -12.76 8.62 1.49
N ARG A 145 -13.49 7.54 1.25
CA ARG A 145 -14.70 7.54 0.42
C ARG A 145 -15.94 7.41 1.30
N THR A 146 -16.76 8.44 1.25
CA THR A 146 -18.07 8.47 1.90
C THR A 146 -19.10 7.56 1.19
N PRO A 147 -20.25 7.25 1.82
CA PRO A 147 -21.29 6.40 1.21
C PRO A 147 -21.88 6.93 -0.10
N ASP A 148 -21.82 8.24 -0.35
CA ASP A 148 -22.29 8.85 -1.61
C ASP A 148 -21.24 8.80 -2.75
N GLY A 149 -20.03 8.31 -2.45
CA GLY A 149 -18.93 8.17 -3.39
C GLY A 149 -17.96 9.35 -3.41
N THR A 150 -18.20 10.43 -2.64
CA THR A 150 -17.26 11.54 -2.50
C THR A 150 -15.96 11.08 -1.86
N VAL A 151 -14.81 11.47 -2.44
CA VAL A 151 -13.47 11.12 -1.94
C VAL A 151 -12.76 12.35 -1.40
N THR A 152 -12.26 12.26 -0.18
CA THR A 152 -11.33 13.23 0.41
C THR A 152 -9.96 12.60 0.63
N VAL A 153 -8.91 13.43 0.61
CA VAL A 153 -7.53 12.97 0.79
C VAL A 153 -6.89 13.72 1.94
N THR A 154 -6.32 12.99 2.90
CA THR A 154 -5.57 13.55 4.02
C THR A 154 -4.17 12.94 4.10
N LEU A 155 -3.21 13.68 4.66
CA LEU A 155 -1.83 13.24 4.84
C LEU A 155 -1.53 13.10 6.33
N HIS A 156 -1.01 11.93 6.70
CA HIS A 156 -0.59 11.57 8.05
C HIS A 156 0.89 11.18 8.04
N ARG A 157 1.46 11.00 9.24
CA ARG A 157 2.86 10.59 9.42
C ARG A 157 2.94 9.46 10.43
N THR A 158 3.85 8.53 10.17
CA THR A 158 4.24 7.55 11.17
C THR A 158 5.15 8.17 12.24
N ASP A 159 5.03 7.68 13.46
CA ASP A 159 5.88 8.05 14.58
C ASP A 159 7.26 7.35 14.53
N ALA A 160 8.04 7.47 15.61
CA ALA A 160 9.36 6.86 15.73
C ALA A 160 9.34 5.32 15.74
N GLN A 161 8.18 4.70 15.99
CA GLN A 161 7.97 3.26 15.95
C GLN A 161 7.45 2.80 14.57
N GLY A 162 7.25 3.72 13.62
CA GLY A 162 6.67 3.41 12.31
C GLY A 162 5.15 3.26 12.34
N GLN A 163 4.48 3.79 13.37
CA GLN A 163 3.04 3.67 13.59
C GLN A 163 2.28 4.93 13.22
N ALA A 164 1.11 4.77 12.60
CA ALA A 164 0.16 5.85 12.38
C ALA A 164 -1.18 5.52 13.03
N SER A 165 -1.84 6.55 13.58
CA SER A 165 -3.18 6.48 14.17
C SER A 165 -4.08 7.43 13.39
N ILE A 166 -5.02 6.88 12.63
CA ILE A 166 -5.82 7.61 11.64
C ILE A 166 -7.29 7.56 12.06
N PRO A 167 -7.93 8.70 12.37
CA PRO A 167 -9.36 8.76 12.58
C PRO A 167 -10.11 8.34 11.31
N VAL A 168 -11.13 7.50 11.47
CA VAL A 168 -11.99 7.02 10.39
C VAL A 168 -13.46 7.18 10.78
N GLU A 169 -14.37 7.13 9.81
CA GLU A 169 -15.81 7.34 10.02
C GLU A 169 -16.60 6.06 9.70
N PRO A 170 -17.65 5.74 10.49
CA PRO A 170 -18.56 4.63 10.20
C PRO A 170 -19.17 4.72 8.80
N GLY A 171 -19.32 3.56 8.14
CA GLY A 171 -19.89 3.45 6.81
C GLY A 171 -18.95 3.82 5.64
N HIS A 172 -17.78 4.40 5.91
CA HIS A 172 -16.84 4.85 4.88
C HIS A 172 -15.88 3.73 4.42
N GLU A 173 -15.39 3.86 3.18
CA GLU A 173 -14.34 3.01 2.60
C GLU A 173 -13.01 3.76 2.56
N TYR A 174 -11.94 3.10 2.98
CA TYR A 174 -10.61 3.70 3.06
C TYR A 174 -9.60 3.00 2.17
N LEU A 175 -8.69 3.79 1.59
CA LEU A 175 -7.43 3.33 1.03
C LEU A 175 -6.30 4.13 1.66
N PHE A 176 -5.40 3.45 2.36
CA PHE A 176 -4.16 4.03 2.85
C PHE A 176 -3.03 3.69 1.88
N ASP A 177 -2.19 4.68 1.58
CA ASP A 177 -1.06 4.58 0.65
C ASP A 177 0.23 5.07 1.33
N ALA A 178 1.31 4.30 1.20
CA ALA A 178 2.65 4.71 1.60
C ALA A 178 3.69 4.17 0.62
N VAL A 179 4.58 5.03 0.15
CA VAL A 179 5.50 4.70 -0.96
C VAL A 179 6.94 4.74 -0.48
N VAL A 180 7.73 3.75 -0.89
CA VAL A 180 9.20 3.77 -0.80
C VAL A 180 9.75 4.16 -2.17
N LEU A 181 10.73 5.04 -2.21
CA LEU A 181 11.51 5.37 -3.41
C LEU A 181 12.99 5.09 -3.14
N ARG A 182 13.65 4.43 -4.09
CA ARG A 182 15.11 4.18 -4.05
C ARG A 182 15.71 4.16 -5.46
N PRO A 183 17.02 4.39 -5.60
CA PRO A 183 17.74 4.02 -6.81
C PRO A 183 17.47 2.57 -7.22
N ALA A 184 17.30 2.33 -8.52
CA ALA A 184 17.19 0.98 -9.06
C ALA A 184 18.55 0.28 -9.09
N ASP A 185 18.56 -1.02 -8.80
CA ASP A 185 19.80 -1.82 -8.72
C ASP A 185 20.37 -2.20 -10.12
N ASP A 186 19.59 -2.05 -11.19
CA ASP A 186 20.00 -2.38 -12.56
C ASP A 186 19.42 -1.40 -13.59
N GLU A 187 20.30 -0.57 -14.15
CA GLU A 187 19.95 0.46 -15.14
C GLU A 187 19.59 -0.13 -16.51
N ARG A 188 19.89 -1.41 -16.82
CA ARG A 188 20.01 -1.91 -18.21
C ARG A 188 18.87 -2.79 -18.73
N ALA A 189 17.82 -3.03 -17.94
CA ALA A 189 16.77 -3.99 -18.30
C ALA A 189 15.72 -3.48 -19.31
N ALA A 190 15.92 -2.32 -19.96
CA ALA A 190 14.92 -1.66 -20.78
C ALA A 190 15.52 -0.78 -21.89
N ASP A 191 14.68 -0.37 -22.85
CA ASP A 191 15.02 0.57 -23.93
C ASP A 191 15.49 1.95 -23.43
N LEU A 192 15.15 2.29 -22.19
CA LEU A 192 15.56 3.50 -21.46
C LEU A 192 16.10 3.08 -20.09
N PRO A 193 17.04 3.86 -19.50
CA PRO A 193 17.61 3.52 -18.20
C PRO A 193 16.54 3.51 -17.11
N VAL A 194 16.53 2.45 -16.30
CA VAL A 194 15.70 2.37 -15.10
C VAL A 194 16.50 2.93 -13.94
N LEU A 195 16.15 4.12 -13.48
CA LEU A 195 16.93 4.86 -12.48
C LEU A 195 16.33 4.77 -11.09
N TRP A 196 15.01 4.69 -11.01
CA TRP A 196 14.27 4.65 -9.77
C TRP A 196 13.46 3.36 -9.64
N GLU A 197 13.29 2.94 -8.41
CA GLU A 197 12.35 1.89 -8.04
C GLU A 197 11.44 2.36 -6.92
N THR A 198 10.14 2.10 -7.08
CA THR A 198 9.15 2.35 -6.03
C THR A 198 8.40 1.10 -5.59
N TYR A 199 8.13 1.05 -4.29
CA TYR A 199 7.28 0.04 -3.68
C TYR A 199 6.10 0.73 -3.03
N TRP A 200 4.89 0.33 -3.41
CA TRP A 200 3.65 0.95 -2.97
C TRP A 200 2.95 0.03 -1.97
N ALA A 201 2.95 0.39 -0.69
CA ALA A 201 2.13 -0.27 0.31
C ALA A 201 0.70 0.28 0.19
N ALA A 202 -0.29 -0.60 0.20
CA ALA A 202 -1.69 -0.21 0.23
C ALA A 202 -2.47 -1.04 1.26
N LEU A 203 -3.37 -0.38 2.00
CA LEU A 203 -4.35 -1.05 2.87
C LEU A 203 -5.74 -0.54 2.56
N THR A 204 -6.67 -1.45 2.29
CA THR A 204 -8.08 -1.12 2.03
C THR A 204 -9.00 -1.82 3.02
N PHE A 205 -10.01 -1.10 3.52
CA PHE A 205 -11.04 -1.63 4.38
C PHE A 205 -12.28 -0.75 4.35
N LYS A 206 -13.41 -1.27 4.84
CA LYS A 206 -14.62 -0.52 5.13
C LYS A 206 -14.86 -0.51 6.63
N VAL A 207 -15.26 0.64 7.17
CA VAL A 207 -15.75 0.72 8.56
C VAL A 207 -17.26 0.39 8.54
N PRO A 208 -17.76 -0.54 9.37
CA PRO A 208 -19.19 -0.79 9.51
C PRO A 208 -19.99 0.45 9.90
N GLU A 209 -21.31 0.41 9.69
CA GLU A 209 -22.26 1.44 10.15
C GLU A 209 -22.50 1.39 11.66
#